data_AF-A0A9W6T9Y4-F1
#
_entry.id   AF-A0A9W6T9Y4-F1
#
_cell.length_a   1.000
_cell.length_b   1.000
_cell.length_c   1.000
_cell.angle_alpha   90.00
_cell.angle_beta   90.00
_cell.angle_gamma   90.00
#
_symmetry.space_group_name_H-M   'P 1'
#
loop_
_entity.id
_entity.type
_entity.pdbx_description
1 polymer ?
#
loop_
_entity_poly.entity_id
_entity_poly.type
_entity_poly.pdbx_seq_one_letter_code
_entity_poly.pdbx_strand_id
1 'polypeptide(L)'
;MRGFLPALAALAAALLLHARHDFAPADSYLPWPSANSSDETHFSDSYYQARALFRSRAEAAGADLFALPLAHLTALDLTVDVAVLRGAKDRVLLHISGTHGVEGFAGSAIQAALLEREAASPNAAKNKPTVIFVHALNAYGFAKLRRFNEHGVDLNRNWLTPEEFKERQQRDPNRLGYLDVYDLLNPTDLQGWQNWFWVKGVVHLATKGFDAIKQATIGGNYRFPQTLFYGGTELEPSLSLLQEFLLKHVDFNAVTKFAMVDVHTGLGPAGVDTLMLGAGSDMTVARSVFTGPEYADKVVFVHDNENPVSRGYDGVGGFTFDGVANLLGPQTKGNALLFCQEFGTVPGVFILKAMIEENHMYYHSVSPTNRLPDWAPPFVYSPSTITMPTKKVKRTTTTTTKVTTTKKVAGSTAASKKNPLFVSTPKNFRKGGDIQRKVLYQRLKVPPSVNQFSNTLDKNVATDLFKLLLKYQPETKAAKTLRLRNIAAGKEEASAPPAVVKFGLNHVTSLIENKKAKLVVIAHDVDPIELVVFLPALCRQFDIPYCIVKGKARLGQLVHQKNAAVVALTHVNKEDKAKFDSLTEAFHAKFNEDTTMRRKWGGGIMGLKTQKKLELREKAIAAEAAKKAQY
;
A
#
# COMPACT_ATOMS: atom_id res chain seq x y z
N MET A 1 -2.60 -16.50 -47.37
CA MET A 1 -3.68 -16.66 -46.36
C MET A 1 -3.29 -17.42 -45.08
N ARG A 2 -2.17 -18.19 -45.02
CA ARG A 2 -1.77 -18.95 -43.80
C ARG A 2 -1.26 -18.11 -42.60
N GLY A 3 -0.83 -16.86 -42.81
CA GLY A 3 -0.37 -15.95 -41.74
C GLY A 3 -1.43 -15.00 -41.17
N PHE A 4 -2.61 -14.91 -41.80
CA PHE A 4 -3.62 -13.90 -41.44
C PHE A 4 -4.51 -14.35 -40.27
N LEU A 5 -4.85 -15.65 -40.22
CA LEU A 5 -5.65 -16.23 -39.13
C LEU A 5 -4.96 -16.17 -37.74
N PRO A 6 -3.66 -16.53 -37.62
CA PRO A 6 -2.94 -16.44 -36.34
C PRO A 6 -2.85 -15.00 -35.83
N ALA A 7 -2.62 -14.04 -36.73
CA ALA A 7 -2.54 -12.62 -36.39
C ALA A 7 -3.89 -12.06 -35.91
N LEU A 8 -5.00 -12.45 -36.55
CA LEU A 8 -6.35 -12.09 -36.12
C LEU A 8 -6.73 -12.72 -34.77
N ALA A 9 -6.34 -13.98 -34.53
CA ALA A 9 -6.56 -14.63 -33.25
C ALA A 9 -5.74 -13.98 -32.12
N ALA A 10 -4.48 -13.62 -32.38
CA ALA A 10 -3.63 -12.92 -31.42
C ALA A 10 -4.15 -11.49 -31.13
N LEU A 11 -4.62 -10.77 -32.15
CA LEU A 11 -5.24 -9.45 -31.99
C LEU A 11 -6.55 -9.54 -31.20
N ALA A 12 -7.41 -10.53 -31.50
CA ALA A 12 -8.64 -10.76 -30.76
C ALA A 12 -8.37 -11.13 -29.30
N ALA A 13 -7.35 -11.96 -29.03
CA ALA A 13 -6.91 -12.30 -27.68
C ALA A 13 -6.36 -11.07 -26.94
N ALA A 14 -5.57 -10.23 -27.60
CA ALA A 14 -5.06 -8.96 -27.04
C ALA A 14 -6.20 -8.00 -26.69
N LEU A 15 -7.20 -7.85 -27.58
CA LEU A 15 -8.37 -7.01 -27.35
C LEU A 15 -9.27 -7.55 -26.23
N LEU A 16 -9.44 -8.87 -26.15
CA LEU A 16 -10.17 -9.52 -25.04
C LEU A 16 -9.44 -9.35 -23.70
N LEU A 17 -8.11 -9.51 -23.68
CA LEU A 17 -7.29 -9.27 -22.49
C LEU A 17 -7.36 -7.81 -22.06
N HIS A 18 -7.24 -6.87 -23.01
CA HIS A 18 -7.38 -5.44 -22.78
C HIS A 18 -8.75 -5.11 -22.18
N ALA A 19 -9.85 -5.55 -22.81
CA ALA A 19 -11.21 -5.30 -22.32
C ALA A 19 -11.48 -5.95 -20.95
N ARG A 20 -10.84 -7.08 -20.63
CA ARG A 20 -11.05 -7.81 -19.37
C ARG A 20 -10.19 -7.29 -18.22
N HIS A 21 -9.03 -6.70 -18.49
CA HIS A 21 -8.03 -6.34 -17.48
C HIS A 21 -7.72 -4.84 -17.37
N ASP A 22 -8.24 -3.97 -18.23
CA ASP A 22 -8.17 -2.51 -18.04
C ASP A 22 -9.21 -1.98 -17.02
N PHE A 23 -10.27 -2.73 -16.74
CA PHE A 23 -11.28 -2.36 -15.75
C PHE A 23 -10.93 -2.91 -14.37
N ALA A 24 -9.84 -2.40 -13.78
CA ALA A 24 -9.27 -2.86 -12.51
C ALA A 24 -8.87 -4.35 -12.53
N PRO A 25 -7.97 -4.81 -11.65
CA PRO A 25 -7.84 -6.24 -11.43
C PRO A 25 -9.20 -6.72 -10.94
N ALA A 26 -9.92 -7.48 -11.76
CA ALA A 26 -11.10 -8.20 -11.31
C ALA A 26 -10.62 -9.16 -10.21
N ASP A 27 -10.65 -8.70 -8.95
CA ASP A 27 -10.41 -9.43 -7.71
C ASP A 27 -9.83 -10.85 -7.92
N SER A 28 -8.62 -10.95 -8.47
CA SER A 28 -7.88 -12.23 -8.44
C SER A 28 -7.39 -12.53 -7.03
N TYR A 29 -7.65 -11.61 -6.08
CA TYR A 29 -7.74 -11.87 -4.65
C TYR A 29 -9.02 -12.66 -4.33
N LEU A 30 -9.12 -13.89 -4.82
CA LEU A 30 -9.80 -14.90 -4.03
C LEU A 30 -8.81 -15.30 -2.94
N PRO A 31 -8.97 -14.83 -1.68
CA PRO A 31 -8.16 -15.38 -0.60
C PRO A 31 -8.35 -16.89 -0.60
N TRP A 32 -7.26 -17.64 -0.47
CA TRP A 32 -7.37 -19.07 -0.25
C TRP A 32 -8.30 -19.31 0.96
N PRO A 33 -9.22 -20.30 0.90
CA PRO A 33 -10.18 -20.56 1.97
C PRO A 33 -9.57 -20.83 3.37
N SER A 34 -8.25 -20.98 3.44
CA SER A 34 -7.49 -21.45 4.59
C SER A 34 -6.42 -20.45 5.08
N ALA A 35 -6.55 -19.15 4.80
CA ALA A 35 -5.62 -18.16 5.38
C ALA A 35 -5.65 -18.25 6.91
N ASN A 36 -4.52 -18.66 7.51
CA ASN A 36 -4.40 -18.81 8.94
C ASN A 36 -4.36 -17.42 9.57
N SER A 37 -5.36 -17.10 10.40
CA SER A 37 -5.46 -15.79 11.04
C SER A 37 -4.26 -15.39 11.90
N SER A 38 -3.42 -16.34 12.33
CA SER A 38 -2.16 -16.03 13.00
C SER A 38 -1.15 -15.35 12.08
N ASP A 39 -1.10 -15.74 10.81
CA ASP A 39 -0.06 -15.30 9.89
C ASP A 39 -0.34 -13.87 9.39
N GLU A 40 -1.62 -13.52 9.27
CA GLU A 40 -2.10 -12.15 8.98
C GLU A 40 -1.58 -11.12 10.01
N THR A 41 -1.26 -11.54 11.24
CA THR A 41 -0.76 -10.61 12.27
C THR A 41 0.65 -10.09 12.01
N HIS A 42 1.37 -10.71 11.06
CA HIS A 42 2.70 -10.28 10.63
C HIS A 42 2.67 -9.27 9.49
N PHE A 43 1.57 -9.20 8.74
CA PHE A 43 1.41 -8.26 7.63
C PHE A 43 1.01 -6.87 8.14
N SER A 44 1.26 -5.85 7.33
CA SER A 44 1.01 -4.44 7.66
C SER A 44 0.49 -3.71 6.44
N ASP A 45 -0.34 -2.68 6.64
CA ASP A 45 -0.97 -1.94 5.52
C ASP A 45 -0.12 -0.78 4.99
N SER A 46 1.00 -0.47 5.66
CA SER A 46 1.91 0.61 5.24
C SER A 46 3.33 0.39 5.76
N TYR A 47 4.29 1.04 5.10
CA TYR A 47 5.68 1.13 5.58
C TYR A 47 5.78 1.52 7.06
N TYR A 48 5.01 2.53 7.51
CA TYR A 48 5.10 3.01 8.89
C TYR A 48 4.60 1.99 9.92
N GLN A 49 3.57 1.20 9.56
CA GLN A 49 3.10 0.09 10.39
C GLN A 49 4.13 -1.05 10.40
N ALA A 50 4.63 -1.43 9.22
CA ALA A 50 5.65 -2.45 9.03
C ALA A 50 6.92 -2.15 9.85
N ARG A 51 7.43 -0.91 9.75
CA ARG A 51 8.57 -0.42 10.54
C ARG A 51 8.32 -0.50 12.04
N ALA A 52 7.14 -0.06 12.49
CA ALA A 52 6.80 -0.09 13.91
C ALA A 52 6.69 -1.53 14.43
N LEU A 53 6.12 -2.43 13.65
CA LEU A 53 6.02 -3.86 13.97
C LEU A 53 7.41 -4.49 14.03
N PHE A 54 8.23 -4.29 13.00
CA PHE A 54 9.61 -4.79 12.94
C PHE A 54 10.43 -4.36 14.16
N ARG A 55 10.46 -3.05 14.48
CA ARG A 55 11.17 -2.54 15.67
C ARG A 55 10.65 -3.17 16.95
N SER A 56 9.34 -3.27 17.13
CA SER A 56 8.76 -3.88 18.33
C SER A 56 9.12 -5.37 18.47
N ARG A 57 9.17 -6.12 17.36
CA ARG A 57 9.56 -7.54 17.37
C ARG A 57 11.05 -7.71 17.60
N ALA A 58 11.88 -6.84 17.03
CA ALA A 58 13.31 -6.81 17.24
C ALA A 58 13.67 -6.52 18.71
N GLU A 59 13.02 -5.53 19.34
CA GLU A 59 13.19 -5.26 20.77
C GLU A 59 12.79 -6.47 21.62
N ALA A 60 11.65 -7.11 21.31
CA ALA A 60 11.19 -8.30 22.02
C ALA A 60 12.15 -9.49 21.87
N ALA A 61 12.82 -9.62 20.73
CA ALA A 61 13.84 -10.63 20.47
C ALA A 61 15.21 -10.29 21.09
N GLY A 62 15.36 -9.12 21.72
CA GLY A 62 16.63 -8.67 22.29
C GLY A 62 17.68 -8.29 21.24
N ALA A 63 17.26 -7.86 20.05
CA ALA A 63 18.17 -7.42 19.00
C ALA A 63 18.69 -5.99 19.27
N ASP A 64 19.93 -5.72 18.86
CA ASP A 64 20.43 -4.34 18.75
C ASP A 64 19.73 -3.65 17.57
N LEU A 65 19.05 -2.54 17.83
CA LEU A 65 18.34 -1.77 16.82
C LEU A 65 19.12 -0.55 16.36
N PHE A 66 19.18 -0.36 15.04
CA PHE A 66 19.76 0.79 14.37
C PHE A 66 18.76 1.37 13.39
N ALA A 67 18.66 2.68 13.35
CA ALA A 67 17.86 3.39 12.36
C ALA A 67 18.80 4.21 11.48
N LEU A 68 18.78 3.95 10.18
CA LEU A 68 19.59 4.64 9.17
C LEU A 68 18.67 5.63 8.43
N PRO A 69 18.65 6.92 8.83
CA PRO A 69 17.72 7.89 8.24
C PRO A 69 18.15 8.30 6.83
N LEU A 70 17.17 8.39 5.93
CA LEU A 70 17.36 9.02 4.62
C LEU A 70 17.33 10.54 4.81
N ALA A 71 18.49 11.13 5.10
CA ALA A 71 18.61 12.53 5.54
C ALA A 71 18.04 13.54 4.52
N HIS A 72 18.19 13.27 3.22
CA HIS A 72 17.63 14.09 2.14
C HIS A 72 16.10 14.03 2.07
N LEU A 73 15.47 13.05 2.73
CA LEU A 73 14.01 12.86 2.83
C LEU A 73 13.50 13.04 4.26
N THR A 74 14.16 13.88 5.07
CA THR A 74 13.81 14.12 6.49
C THR A 74 12.32 14.42 6.71
N ALA A 75 11.69 15.13 5.78
CA ALA A 75 10.26 15.41 5.84
C ALA A 75 9.47 14.11 6.01
N LEU A 76 9.75 13.08 5.19
CA LEU A 76 9.04 11.80 5.09
C LEU A 76 9.24 10.85 6.28
N ASP A 77 10.16 11.14 7.21
CA ASP A 77 10.50 10.26 8.34
C ASP A 77 10.77 8.81 7.88
N LEU A 78 11.64 8.66 6.87
CA LEU A 78 12.02 7.37 6.31
C LEU A 78 13.38 6.91 6.83
N THR A 79 13.44 5.64 7.22
CA THR A 79 14.63 4.95 7.73
C THR A 79 14.76 3.57 7.11
N VAL A 80 16.00 3.16 6.81
CA VAL A 80 16.35 1.75 6.70
C VAL A 80 16.63 1.27 8.13
N ASP A 81 15.84 0.33 8.62
CA ASP A 81 15.94 -0.16 9.99
C ASP A 81 16.73 -1.46 10.03
N VAL A 82 17.70 -1.56 10.94
CA VAL A 82 18.53 -2.76 11.07
C VAL A 82 18.40 -3.33 12.47
N ALA A 83 18.07 -4.62 12.56
CA ALA A 83 18.07 -5.37 13.81
C ALA A 83 19.18 -6.42 13.79
N VAL A 84 20.03 -6.41 14.80
CA VAL A 84 21.15 -7.36 14.92
C VAL A 84 20.94 -8.28 16.11
N LEU A 85 20.70 -9.56 15.85
CA LEU A 85 20.76 -10.62 16.84
C LEU A 85 22.22 -11.09 16.95
N ARG A 86 22.87 -10.76 18.06
CA ARG A 86 24.29 -11.09 18.28
C ARG A 86 24.49 -12.59 18.47
N GLY A 87 25.47 -13.13 17.75
CA GLY A 87 25.93 -14.51 17.86
C GLY A 87 27.44 -14.59 17.65
N ALA A 88 27.89 -15.68 17.03
CA ALA A 88 29.27 -15.87 16.64
C ALA A 88 29.70 -14.82 15.59
N LYS A 89 30.94 -14.34 15.68
CA LYS A 89 31.48 -13.30 14.77
C LYS A 89 31.96 -13.88 13.43
N ASP A 90 32.31 -15.17 13.43
CA ASP A 90 32.77 -15.91 12.26
C ASP A 90 31.62 -16.42 11.37
N ARG A 91 30.36 -16.23 11.79
CA ARG A 91 29.16 -16.75 11.12
C ARG A 91 28.10 -15.68 11.05
N VAL A 92 27.77 -15.22 9.85
CA VAL A 92 26.84 -14.10 9.64
C VAL A 92 25.74 -14.50 8.67
N LEU A 93 24.49 -14.19 9.03
CA LEU A 93 23.32 -14.27 8.16
C LEU A 93 22.76 -12.85 7.97
N LEU A 94 22.79 -12.36 6.73
CA LEU A 94 22.18 -11.09 6.33
C LEU A 94 20.82 -11.37 5.69
N HIS A 95 19.76 -10.76 6.18
CA HIS A 95 18.42 -10.90 5.62
C HIS A 95 17.87 -9.53 5.27
N ILE A 96 17.67 -9.28 3.98
CA ILE A 96 17.20 -7.99 3.45
C ILE A 96 15.72 -8.11 3.07
N SER A 97 14.98 -7.03 3.27
CA SER A 97 13.62 -6.87 2.77
C SER A 97 13.42 -5.53 2.07
N GLY A 98 12.54 -5.53 1.08
CA GLY A 98 12.07 -4.30 0.43
C GLY A 98 13.10 -3.63 -0.47
N THR A 99 14.00 -4.38 -1.11
CA THR A 99 14.92 -3.85 -2.14
C THR A 99 14.14 -3.16 -3.28
N HIS A 100 13.04 -3.76 -3.73
CA HIS A 100 12.11 -3.17 -4.69
C HIS A 100 10.93 -2.43 -4.01
N GLY A 101 11.13 -1.86 -2.82
CA GLY A 101 10.12 -1.00 -2.17
C GLY A 101 8.82 -1.72 -1.81
N VAL A 102 7.85 -1.79 -2.74
CA VAL A 102 6.52 -2.42 -2.56
C VAL A 102 6.59 -3.89 -2.11
N GLU A 103 7.66 -4.61 -2.44
CA GLU A 103 7.90 -5.98 -1.97
C GLU A 103 8.20 -6.05 -0.46
N GLY A 104 8.45 -4.89 0.16
CA GLY A 104 8.69 -4.75 1.58
C GLY A 104 7.56 -5.27 2.45
N PHE A 105 6.31 -5.35 1.97
CA PHE A 105 5.20 -5.95 2.72
C PHE A 105 5.46 -7.42 3.05
N ALA A 106 5.86 -8.21 2.05
CA ALA A 106 6.13 -9.64 2.22
C ALA A 106 7.41 -9.84 3.05
N GLY A 107 8.49 -9.16 2.68
CA GLY A 107 9.77 -9.30 3.38
C GLY A 107 9.71 -8.81 4.84
N SER A 108 8.99 -7.73 5.13
CA SER A 108 8.79 -7.24 6.50
C SER A 108 7.96 -8.21 7.34
N ALA A 109 6.91 -8.81 6.77
CA ALA A 109 6.11 -9.82 7.46
C ALA A 109 6.95 -11.06 7.83
N ILE A 110 7.78 -11.54 6.91
CA ILE A 110 8.73 -12.65 7.17
C ILE A 110 9.68 -12.28 8.31
N GLN A 111 10.30 -11.10 8.26
CA GLN A 111 11.19 -10.63 9.33
C GLN A 111 10.47 -10.51 10.67
N ALA A 112 9.25 -9.97 10.69
CA ALA A 112 8.43 -9.85 11.90
C ALA A 112 8.09 -11.23 12.50
N ALA A 113 7.78 -12.22 11.67
CA ALA A 113 7.53 -13.59 12.09
C ALA A 113 8.78 -14.28 12.65
N LEU A 114 9.93 -14.12 11.99
CA LEU A 114 11.20 -14.68 12.46
C LEU A 114 11.61 -14.07 13.81
N LEU A 115 11.46 -12.75 13.98
CA LEU A 115 11.75 -12.06 15.23
C LEU A 115 10.79 -12.46 16.35
N GLU A 116 9.49 -12.65 16.07
CA GLU A 116 8.56 -13.18 17.07
C GLU A 116 8.97 -14.59 17.52
N ARG A 117 9.35 -15.46 16.58
CA ARG A 117 9.80 -16.83 16.89
C ARG A 117 11.05 -16.82 17.78
N GLU A 118 12.04 -15.99 17.47
CA GLU A 118 13.23 -15.83 18.31
C GLU A 118 12.88 -15.28 19.70
N ALA A 119 11.96 -14.31 19.79
CA ALA A 119 11.52 -13.78 21.09
C ALA A 119 10.79 -14.83 21.95
N ALA A 120 9.98 -15.70 21.31
CA ALA A 120 9.23 -16.75 21.98
C ALA A 120 10.11 -17.93 22.42
N SER A 121 11.10 -18.30 21.61
CA SER A 121 12.02 -19.40 21.87
C SER A 121 13.44 -19.03 21.45
N PRO A 122 14.18 -18.25 22.27
CA PRO A 122 15.52 -17.80 21.94
C PRO A 122 16.46 -18.97 21.67
N ASN A 123 17.23 -18.91 20.59
CA ASN A 123 18.17 -19.96 20.28
C ASN A 123 19.34 -19.92 21.29
N ALA A 124 19.44 -20.97 22.12
CA ALA A 124 20.47 -21.13 23.14
C ALA A 124 21.74 -21.84 22.62
N ALA A 125 21.84 -22.14 21.33
CA ALA A 125 23.01 -22.80 20.76
C ALA A 125 24.28 -21.94 20.94
N LYS A 126 25.32 -22.54 21.52
CA LYS A 126 26.63 -21.88 21.75
C LYS A 126 27.26 -21.29 20.49
N ASN A 127 26.96 -21.86 19.31
CA ASN A 127 27.53 -21.49 18.02
C ASN A 127 26.53 -20.84 17.07
N LYS A 128 25.49 -20.16 17.60
CA LYS A 128 24.50 -19.48 16.76
C LYS A 128 25.13 -18.35 15.94
N PRO A 129 24.72 -18.15 14.68
CA PRO A 129 25.25 -17.06 13.86
C PRO A 129 24.79 -15.70 14.36
N THR A 130 25.52 -14.65 14.02
CA THR A 130 25.00 -13.28 14.08
C THR A 130 24.00 -13.10 12.94
N VAL A 131 22.77 -12.70 13.24
CA VAL A 131 21.72 -12.46 12.24
C VAL A 131 21.45 -10.96 12.15
N ILE A 132 21.55 -10.42 10.93
CA ILE A 132 21.35 -9.02 10.62
C ILE A 132 20.11 -8.91 9.72
N PHE A 133 19.04 -8.35 10.26
CA PHE A 133 17.84 -8.05 9.48
C PHE A 133 17.89 -6.60 9.00
N VAL A 134 17.84 -6.39 7.70
CA VAL A 134 17.69 -5.07 7.06
C VAL A 134 16.24 -4.93 6.62
N HIS A 135 15.51 -4.08 7.32
CA HIS A 135 14.10 -3.81 7.05
C HIS A 135 13.95 -2.58 6.15
N ALA A 136 13.29 -2.79 5.01
CA ALA A 136 12.93 -1.75 4.04
C ALA A 136 14.14 -1.03 3.45
N LEU A 137 15.00 -1.76 2.71
CA LEU A 137 16.17 -1.19 2.05
C LEU A 137 15.79 0.00 1.13
N ASN A 138 14.72 -0.15 0.33
CA ASN A 138 14.07 0.96 -0.36
C ASN A 138 12.87 1.48 0.45
N ALA A 139 13.15 2.22 1.52
CA ALA A 139 12.11 2.80 2.38
C ALA A 139 11.18 3.77 1.62
N TYR A 140 11.68 4.50 0.64
CA TYR A 140 10.87 5.40 -0.19
C TYR A 140 9.87 4.63 -1.05
N GLY A 141 10.35 3.66 -1.84
CA GLY A 141 9.49 2.82 -2.68
C GLY A 141 8.44 2.09 -1.85
N PHE A 142 8.82 1.57 -0.68
CA PHE A 142 7.88 0.91 0.23
C PHE A 142 6.80 1.87 0.73
N ALA A 143 7.18 3.07 1.18
CA ALA A 143 6.23 4.07 1.62
C ALA A 143 5.31 4.57 0.48
N LYS A 144 5.84 4.67 -0.74
CA LYS A 144 5.12 5.21 -1.91
C LYS A 144 4.39 4.15 -2.74
N LEU A 145 4.45 2.87 -2.34
CA LEU A 145 3.90 1.73 -3.08
C LEU A 145 4.48 1.60 -4.49
N ARG A 146 5.80 1.75 -4.60
CA ARG A 146 6.55 1.70 -5.86
C ARG A 146 7.71 0.71 -5.77
N ARG A 147 8.16 0.27 -6.95
CA ARG A 147 9.38 -0.52 -7.12
C ARG A 147 10.64 0.30 -6.86
N PHE A 148 10.66 1.51 -7.40
CA PHE A 148 11.83 2.38 -7.50
C PHE A 148 11.98 3.29 -6.28
N ASN A 149 13.18 3.82 -6.08
CA ASN A 149 13.43 4.80 -5.02
C ASN A 149 13.00 6.22 -5.44
N GLU A 150 13.35 7.21 -4.62
CA GLU A 150 13.04 8.63 -4.80
C GLU A 150 13.59 9.25 -6.08
N HIS A 151 14.68 8.70 -6.62
CA HIS A 151 15.32 9.13 -7.86
C HIS A 151 14.85 8.31 -9.07
N GLY A 152 13.87 7.42 -8.90
CA GLY A 152 13.40 6.52 -9.96
C GLY A 152 14.35 5.36 -10.24
N VAL A 153 15.32 5.11 -9.36
CA VAL A 153 16.32 4.07 -9.52
C VAL A 153 15.82 2.73 -8.99
N ASP A 154 16.08 1.65 -9.75
CA ASP A 154 15.96 0.27 -9.29
C ASP A 154 17.23 -0.09 -8.49
N LEU A 155 17.09 -0.20 -7.17
CA LEU A 155 18.22 -0.51 -6.29
C LEU A 155 18.87 -1.85 -6.63
N ASN A 156 18.13 -2.78 -7.22
CA ASN A 156 18.65 -4.09 -7.63
C ASN A 156 19.40 -4.03 -8.97
N ARG A 157 19.89 -2.85 -9.38
CA ARG A 157 20.80 -2.60 -10.52
C ARG A 157 21.86 -1.55 -10.19
N ASN A 158 21.86 -1.03 -8.97
CA ASN A 158 22.57 0.21 -8.64
C ASN A 158 23.86 -0.02 -7.86
N TRP A 159 24.14 -1.24 -7.38
CA TRP A 159 25.36 -1.49 -6.60
C TRP A 159 26.60 -1.62 -7.50
N LEU A 160 27.06 -0.50 -8.04
CA LEU A 160 28.18 -0.40 -8.99
C LEU A 160 29.25 0.57 -8.48
N THR A 161 30.47 0.38 -8.96
CA THR A 161 31.57 1.33 -8.79
C THR A 161 31.40 2.56 -9.69
N PRO A 162 32.03 3.71 -9.37
CA PRO A 162 32.02 4.89 -10.23
C PRO A 162 32.47 4.61 -11.68
N GLU A 163 33.46 3.73 -11.85
CA GLU A 163 33.97 3.29 -13.14
C GLU A 163 32.92 2.49 -13.91
N GLU A 164 32.23 1.56 -13.26
CA GLU A 164 31.16 0.76 -13.85
C GLU A 164 29.95 1.62 -14.22
N PHE A 165 29.57 2.61 -13.40
CA PHE A 165 28.52 3.57 -13.76
C PHE A 165 28.88 4.34 -15.03
N LYS A 166 30.12 4.84 -15.10
CA LYS A 166 30.62 5.55 -16.29
C LYS A 166 30.61 4.64 -17.52
N GLU A 167 31.06 3.40 -17.36
CA GLU A 167 31.05 2.41 -18.43
C GLU A 167 29.62 2.12 -18.92
N ARG A 168 28.68 1.85 -18.01
CA ARG A 168 27.26 1.55 -18.31
C ARG A 168 26.57 2.71 -19.02
N GLN A 169 26.89 3.95 -18.66
CA GLN A 169 26.38 5.15 -19.34
C GLN A 169 26.94 5.32 -20.76
N GLN A 170 28.22 4.97 -20.95
CA GLN A 170 28.90 5.06 -22.25
C GLN A 170 28.54 3.93 -23.23
N ARG A 171 28.20 2.74 -22.71
CA ARG A 171 27.75 1.59 -23.53
C ARG A 171 26.53 1.96 -24.38
N ASP A 172 26.40 1.28 -25.52
CA ASP A 172 25.21 1.39 -26.39
C ASP A 172 23.93 1.02 -25.60
N PRO A 173 22.95 1.94 -25.49
CA PRO A 173 21.72 1.71 -24.75
C PRO A 173 20.85 0.62 -25.38
N ASN A 174 21.03 0.30 -26.66
CA ASN A 174 20.28 -0.77 -27.31
C ASN A 174 21.01 -2.12 -27.36
N ARG A 175 22.16 -2.26 -26.68
CA ARG A 175 22.92 -3.53 -26.66
C ARG A 175 22.08 -4.75 -26.26
N LEU A 176 21.12 -4.54 -25.35
CA LEU A 176 20.20 -5.59 -24.86
C LEU A 176 18.77 -5.42 -25.42
N GLY A 177 18.55 -4.54 -26.39
CA GLY A 177 17.23 -4.31 -26.99
C GLY A 177 16.30 -3.38 -26.21
N TYR A 178 16.80 -2.59 -25.24
CA TYR A 178 15.94 -1.69 -24.45
C TYR A 178 15.22 -0.64 -25.33
N LEU A 179 15.91 -0.08 -26.34
CA LEU A 179 15.29 0.88 -27.26
C LEU A 179 14.23 0.23 -28.16
N ASP A 180 14.37 -1.06 -28.46
CA ASP A 180 13.40 -1.81 -29.25
C ASP A 180 12.03 -1.93 -28.55
N VAL A 181 12.00 -1.85 -27.21
CA VAL A 181 10.75 -1.93 -26.41
C VAL A 181 10.46 -0.63 -25.65
N TYR A 182 11.18 0.45 -25.94
CA TYR A 182 11.13 1.70 -25.17
C TYR A 182 9.71 2.27 -25.07
N ASP A 183 9.01 2.41 -26.20
CA ASP A 183 7.66 2.97 -26.29
C ASP A 183 6.57 2.06 -25.68
N LEU A 184 6.89 0.78 -25.50
CA LEU A 184 6.03 -0.17 -24.81
C LEU A 184 6.19 -0.02 -23.30
N LEU A 185 7.43 0.09 -22.82
CA LEU A 185 7.75 0.20 -21.39
C LEU A 185 7.49 1.61 -20.83
N ASN A 186 7.58 2.64 -21.67
CA ASN A 186 7.54 4.03 -21.24
C ASN A 186 6.57 4.86 -22.10
N PRO A 187 5.26 4.53 -22.08
CA PRO A 187 4.26 5.32 -22.78
C PRO A 187 4.20 6.73 -22.18
N THR A 188 3.99 7.74 -23.01
CA THR A 188 3.80 9.14 -22.59
C THR A 188 2.32 9.49 -22.35
N ASP A 189 1.40 8.69 -22.90
CA ASP A 189 -0.05 8.82 -22.67
C ASP A 189 -0.68 7.43 -22.43
N LEU A 190 -1.54 7.36 -21.41
CA LEU A 190 -2.36 6.20 -21.07
C LEU A 190 -3.84 6.38 -21.44
N GLN A 191 -4.25 7.57 -21.91
CA GLN A 191 -5.62 7.85 -22.30
C GLN A 191 -5.86 7.61 -23.80
N GLY A 192 -7.07 7.17 -24.15
CA GLY A 192 -7.53 7.08 -25.53
C GLY A 192 -6.96 5.90 -26.35
N TRP A 193 -7.06 6.02 -27.68
CA TRP A 193 -6.70 4.97 -28.66
C TRP A 193 -5.19 4.61 -28.67
N GLN A 194 -4.36 5.33 -27.90
CA GLN A 194 -2.91 5.09 -27.82
C GLN A 194 -2.49 4.07 -26.74
N ASN A 195 -3.37 3.74 -25.79
CA ASN A 195 -3.13 2.71 -24.76
C ASN A 195 -3.31 1.29 -25.30
N TRP A 196 -2.52 0.94 -26.30
CA TRP A 196 -2.52 -0.37 -26.95
C TRP A 196 -1.45 -1.27 -26.34
N PHE A 197 -1.22 -1.25 -25.01
CA PHE A 197 -0.20 -2.08 -24.36
C PHE A 197 -0.27 -3.55 -24.81
N TRP A 198 -1.47 -4.14 -24.82
CA TRP A 198 -1.66 -5.52 -25.24
C TRP A 198 -1.39 -5.74 -26.73
N VAL A 199 -1.73 -4.78 -27.59
CA VAL A 199 -1.49 -4.90 -29.03
C VAL A 199 -0.01 -4.68 -29.36
N LYS A 200 0.60 -3.62 -28.81
CA LYS A 200 2.05 -3.38 -28.89
C LYS A 200 2.82 -4.59 -28.33
N GLY A 201 2.38 -5.14 -27.20
CA GLY A 201 2.96 -6.33 -26.58
C GLY A 201 2.88 -7.56 -27.49
N VAL A 202 1.73 -7.83 -28.12
CA VAL A 202 1.58 -8.92 -29.10
C VAL A 202 2.43 -8.70 -30.35
N VAL A 203 2.50 -7.47 -30.87
CA VAL A 203 3.35 -7.13 -32.02
C VAL A 203 4.83 -7.35 -31.69
N HIS A 204 5.29 -6.89 -30.52
CA HIS A 204 6.67 -7.12 -30.08
C HIS A 204 6.94 -8.60 -29.84
N LEU A 205 6.01 -9.33 -29.21
CA LEU A 205 6.15 -10.77 -28.99
C LEU A 205 6.28 -11.53 -30.31
N ALA A 206 5.48 -11.17 -31.32
CA ALA A 206 5.50 -11.79 -32.65
C ALA A 206 6.76 -11.45 -33.47
N THR A 207 7.36 -10.29 -33.24
CA THR A 207 8.53 -9.81 -34.03
C THR A 207 9.88 -10.09 -33.38
N LYS A 208 9.95 -10.10 -32.04
CA LYS A 208 11.20 -10.20 -31.27
C LYS A 208 11.28 -11.44 -30.38
N GLY A 209 10.15 -12.07 -30.05
CA GLY A 209 10.09 -13.22 -29.14
C GLY A 209 10.12 -12.81 -27.66
N PHE A 210 9.68 -13.72 -26.78
CA PHE A 210 9.52 -13.48 -25.34
C PHE A 210 10.86 -13.20 -24.63
N ASP A 211 11.89 -14.00 -24.95
CA ASP A 211 13.18 -13.93 -24.26
C ASP A 211 13.92 -12.61 -24.55
N ALA A 212 13.82 -12.08 -25.77
CA ALA A 212 14.40 -10.78 -26.12
C ALA A 212 13.72 -9.62 -25.39
N ILE A 213 12.38 -9.66 -25.26
CA ILE A 213 11.63 -8.66 -24.47
C ILE A 213 12.00 -8.76 -22.99
N LYS A 214 12.10 -9.99 -22.47
CA LYS A 214 12.50 -10.24 -21.09
C LYS A 214 13.91 -9.70 -20.82
N GLN A 215 14.87 -9.99 -21.69
CA GLN A 215 16.25 -9.50 -21.58
C GLN A 215 16.34 -7.96 -21.69
N ALA A 216 15.62 -7.36 -22.63
CA ALA A 216 15.54 -5.92 -22.78
C ALA A 216 14.95 -5.23 -21.53
N THR A 217 13.95 -5.85 -20.91
CA THR A 217 13.30 -5.34 -19.69
C THR A 217 14.22 -5.48 -18.47
N ILE A 218 14.86 -6.63 -18.28
CA ILE A 218 15.68 -6.95 -17.10
C ILE A 218 17.05 -6.27 -17.15
N GLY A 219 17.60 -6.06 -18.37
CA GLY A 219 18.87 -5.39 -18.60
C GLY A 219 18.95 -3.97 -18.06
N GLY A 220 17.79 -3.33 -17.89
CA GLY A 220 17.67 -1.97 -17.39
C GLY A 220 18.30 -0.94 -18.31
N ASN A 221 18.31 0.31 -17.85
CA ASN A 221 18.91 1.42 -18.57
C ASN A 221 19.64 2.37 -17.62
N TYR A 222 20.63 3.10 -18.14
CA TYR A 222 21.42 4.05 -17.34
C TYR A 222 21.44 5.45 -17.97
N ARG A 223 20.54 5.71 -18.94
CA ARG A 223 20.48 6.99 -19.68
C ARG A 223 19.17 7.75 -19.50
N PHE A 224 18.10 7.06 -19.14
CA PHE A 224 16.75 7.62 -19.13
C PHE A 224 16.19 7.56 -17.69
N PRO A 225 16.35 8.63 -16.89
CA PRO A 225 16.01 8.59 -15.46
C PRO A 225 14.51 8.46 -15.15
N GLN A 226 13.64 8.79 -16.11
CA GLN A 226 12.19 8.75 -15.94
C GLN A 226 11.56 7.44 -16.43
N THR A 227 12.37 6.45 -16.78
CA THR A 227 11.89 5.19 -17.39
C THR A 227 12.04 4.00 -16.47
N LEU A 228 11.33 2.92 -16.79
CA LEU A 228 11.42 1.68 -16.03
C LEU A 228 12.83 1.08 -16.07
N PHE A 229 13.20 0.45 -14.95
CA PHE A 229 14.47 -0.26 -14.77
C PHE A 229 15.70 0.64 -14.93
N TYR A 230 15.57 1.92 -14.56
CA TYR A 230 16.71 2.83 -14.51
C TYR A 230 17.66 2.47 -13.36
N GLY A 231 18.94 2.31 -13.66
CA GLY A 231 19.97 1.87 -12.69
C GLY A 231 20.70 3.01 -11.97
N GLY A 232 20.39 4.27 -12.27
CA GLY A 232 21.05 5.44 -11.65
C GLY A 232 22.35 5.86 -12.33
N THR A 233 22.96 6.94 -11.82
CA THR A 233 24.29 7.42 -12.25
C THR A 233 25.37 7.28 -11.18
N GLU A 234 24.96 7.04 -9.94
CA GLU A 234 25.80 6.89 -8.76
C GLU A 234 25.13 5.95 -7.75
N LEU A 235 25.88 5.54 -6.73
CA LEU A 235 25.37 4.65 -5.69
C LEU A 235 24.32 5.39 -4.86
N GLU A 236 23.13 4.81 -4.75
CA GLU A 236 21.99 5.43 -4.10
C GLU A 236 22.11 5.45 -2.57
N PRO A 237 21.55 6.46 -1.88
CA PRO A 237 21.74 6.66 -0.44
C PRO A 237 21.42 5.44 0.42
N SER A 238 20.36 4.69 0.08
CA SER A 238 19.98 3.46 0.79
C SER A 238 21.08 2.39 0.75
N LEU A 239 21.73 2.19 -0.40
CA LEU A 239 22.80 1.21 -0.55
C LEU A 239 24.09 1.69 0.12
N SER A 240 24.41 2.98 0.01
CA SER A 240 25.55 3.57 0.74
C SER A 240 25.39 3.40 2.26
N LEU A 241 24.20 3.68 2.81
CA LEU A 241 23.91 3.49 4.24
C LEU A 241 24.06 2.02 4.66
N LEU A 242 23.60 1.08 3.84
CA LEU A 242 23.77 -0.35 4.10
C LEU A 242 25.25 -0.74 4.06
N GLN A 243 26.00 -0.30 3.05
CA GLN A 243 27.42 -0.58 2.91
C GLN A 243 28.22 -0.05 4.11
N GLU A 244 27.99 1.21 4.50
CA GLU A 244 28.61 1.82 5.68
C GLU A 244 28.27 1.07 6.96
N PHE A 245 27.00 0.67 7.13
CA PHE A 245 26.58 -0.11 8.28
C PHE A 245 27.32 -1.46 8.34
N LEU A 246 27.36 -2.20 7.23
CA LEU A 246 28.02 -3.51 7.18
C LEU A 246 29.52 -3.39 7.48
N LEU A 247 30.22 -2.46 6.84
CA LEU A 247 31.65 -2.22 7.08
C LEU A 247 31.96 -1.83 8.53
N LYS A 248 31.03 -1.14 9.20
CA LYS A 248 31.19 -0.73 10.60
C LYS A 248 30.89 -1.84 11.59
N HIS A 249 29.97 -2.74 11.28
CA HIS A 249 29.41 -3.70 12.24
C HIS A 249 29.76 -5.17 11.96
N VAL A 250 30.33 -5.48 10.81
CA VAL A 250 30.78 -6.81 10.41
C VAL A 250 32.29 -6.78 10.16
N ASP A 251 33.03 -7.57 10.94
CA ASP A 251 34.44 -7.80 10.67
C ASP A 251 34.58 -8.87 9.59
N PHE A 252 34.55 -8.45 8.33
CA PHE A 252 34.59 -9.37 7.19
C PHE A 252 35.83 -10.25 7.19
N ASN A 253 36.96 -9.83 7.78
CA ASN A 253 38.17 -10.64 7.90
C ASN A 253 38.03 -11.83 8.85
N ALA A 254 37.14 -11.73 9.84
CA ALA A 254 36.88 -12.80 10.81
C ALA A 254 35.76 -13.76 10.37
N VAL A 255 34.92 -13.37 9.40
CA VAL A 255 33.80 -14.18 8.91
C VAL A 255 34.33 -15.36 8.09
N THR A 256 33.97 -16.59 8.47
CA THR A 256 34.29 -17.82 7.72
C THR A 256 33.07 -18.42 7.02
N LYS A 257 31.86 -18.16 7.54
CA LYS A 257 30.59 -18.57 6.92
C LYS A 257 29.67 -17.37 6.79
N PHE A 258 29.19 -17.13 5.58
CA PHE A 258 28.31 -16.01 5.28
C PHE A 258 27.09 -16.47 4.49
N ALA A 259 25.91 -16.05 4.91
CA ALA A 259 24.70 -16.25 4.13
C ALA A 259 23.98 -14.92 3.95
N MET A 260 23.39 -14.70 2.77
CA MET A 260 22.56 -13.56 2.47
C MET A 260 21.26 -14.02 1.79
N VAL A 261 20.14 -13.50 2.30
CA VAL A 261 18.81 -13.66 1.72
C VAL A 261 18.28 -12.26 1.40
N ASP A 262 18.08 -11.97 0.12
CA ASP A 262 17.29 -10.80 -0.30
C ASP A 262 15.89 -11.29 -0.71
N VAL A 263 14.84 -10.79 -0.05
CA VAL A 263 13.48 -11.25 -0.30
C VAL A 263 12.82 -10.41 -1.37
N HIS A 264 12.37 -11.11 -2.41
CA HIS A 264 11.73 -10.54 -3.58
C HIS A 264 10.41 -11.24 -3.89
N THR A 265 9.53 -10.53 -4.60
CA THR A 265 8.25 -11.09 -5.03
C THR A 265 7.94 -10.69 -6.46
N GLY A 266 7.52 -11.63 -7.29
CA GLY A 266 6.97 -11.33 -8.61
C GLY A 266 7.40 -12.31 -9.71
N LEU A 267 8.53 -12.99 -9.56
CA LEU A 267 9.00 -13.96 -10.54
C LEU A 267 8.53 -15.38 -10.19
N GLY A 268 8.13 -16.13 -11.21
CA GLY A 268 7.68 -17.51 -11.09
C GLY A 268 6.17 -17.69 -10.86
N PRO A 269 5.70 -18.94 -10.78
CA PRO A 269 4.28 -19.25 -10.53
C PRO A 269 3.81 -18.80 -9.15
N ALA A 270 2.54 -18.42 -9.03
CA ALA A 270 1.93 -17.96 -7.79
C ALA A 270 2.15 -18.95 -6.63
N GLY A 271 2.72 -18.48 -5.53
CA GLY A 271 2.99 -19.28 -4.33
C GLY A 271 4.17 -20.24 -4.44
N VAL A 272 4.93 -20.20 -5.54
CA VAL A 272 6.16 -20.98 -5.71
C VAL A 272 7.36 -20.10 -5.37
N ASP A 273 8.19 -20.61 -4.46
CA ASP A 273 9.46 -20.02 -4.06
C ASP A 273 10.59 -20.50 -4.99
N THR A 274 11.53 -19.61 -5.35
CA THR A 274 12.72 -19.89 -6.15
C THR A 274 13.92 -19.18 -5.55
N LEU A 275 15.01 -19.92 -5.33
CA LEU A 275 16.25 -19.43 -4.74
C LEU A 275 17.26 -19.16 -5.86
N MET A 276 17.44 -17.87 -6.20
CA MET A 276 18.34 -17.43 -7.25
C MET A 276 19.72 -17.07 -6.67
N LEU A 277 20.70 -17.96 -6.87
CA LEU A 277 22.06 -17.82 -6.36
C LEU A 277 22.87 -16.79 -7.16
N GLY A 278 23.51 -15.85 -6.45
CA GLY A 278 24.46 -14.90 -7.02
C GLY A 278 25.82 -15.53 -7.36
N ALA A 279 26.64 -14.80 -8.12
CA ALA A 279 27.94 -15.29 -8.63
C ALA A 279 28.95 -15.66 -7.52
N GLY A 280 28.81 -15.12 -6.32
CA GLY A 280 29.65 -15.43 -5.15
C GLY A 280 29.26 -16.69 -4.38
N SER A 281 28.22 -17.41 -4.80
CA SER A 281 27.63 -18.54 -4.06
C SER A 281 28.14 -19.90 -4.51
N ASP A 282 28.23 -20.83 -3.56
CA ASP A 282 28.56 -22.23 -3.84
C ASP A 282 27.29 -23.10 -3.93
N MET A 283 27.05 -23.72 -5.09
CA MET A 283 25.90 -24.59 -5.33
C MET A 283 25.92 -25.85 -4.47
N THR A 284 27.10 -26.40 -4.19
CA THR A 284 27.24 -27.58 -3.33
C THR A 284 26.80 -27.24 -1.92
N VAL A 285 27.20 -26.07 -1.42
CA VAL A 285 26.73 -25.56 -0.12
C VAL A 285 25.22 -25.32 -0.16
N ALA A 286 24.70 -24.65 -1.18
CA ALA A 286 23.26 -24.41 -1.33
C ALA A 286 22.46 -25.72 -1.26
N ARG A 287 22.86 -26.74 -2.02
CA ARG A 287 22.22 -28.06 -2.03
C ARG A 287 22.38 -28.82 -0.72
N SER A 288 23.44 -28.55 0.06
CA SER A 288 23.62 -29.14 1.39
C SER A 288 22.73 -28.50 2.47
N VAL A 289 22.31 -27.25 2.26
CA VAL A 289 21.39 -26.53 3.16
C VAL A 289 19.93 -26.80 2.78
N PHE A 290 19.63 -26.84 1.47
CA PHE A 290 18.30 -27.05 0.92
C PHE A 290 18.17 -28.45 0.31
N THR A 291 18.15 -29.48 1.16
CA THR A 291 18.25 -30.90 0.78
C THR A 291 16.90 -31.59 0.53
N GLY A 292 15.78 -30.94 0.81
CA GLY A 292 14.44 -31.53 0.69
C GLY A 292 13.99 -31.69 -0.77
N PRO A 293 13.15 -32.69 -1.09
CA PRO A 293 12.58 -32.85 -2.43
C PRO A 293 11.83 -31.60 -2.90
N GLU A 294 11.31 -30.80 -1.97
CA GLU A 294 10.66 -29.52 -2.24
C GLU A 294 11.60 -28.43 -2.77
N TYR A 295 12.93 -28.60 -2.69
CA TYR A 295 13.94 -27.64 -3.16
C TYR A 295 14.76 -28.13 -4.36
N ALA A 296 14.57 -29.37 -4.81
CA ALA A 296 15.36 -30.00 -5.88
C ALA A 296 15.41 -29.15 -7.18
N ASP A 297 14.28 -28.54 -7.54
CA ASP A 297 14.14 -27.70 -8.76
C ASP A 297 14.01 -26.20 -8.45
N LYS A 298 14.27 -25.78 -7.20
CA LYS A 298 14.11 -24.38 -6.77
C LYS A 298 15.42 -23.62 -6.59
N VAL A 299 16.55 -24.31 -6.52
CA VAL A 299 17.87 -23.70 -6.36
C VAL A 299 18.51 -23.52 -7.74
N VAL A 300 18.62 -22.27 -8.19
CA VAL A 300 19.03 -21.93 -9.56
C VAL A 300 20.12 -20.86 -9.52
N PHE A 301 21.04 -20.86 -10.48
CA PHE A 301 21.96 -19.72 -10.62
C PHE A 301 21.27 -18.57 -11.36
N VAL A 302 21.56 -17.33 -10.97
CA VAL A 302 20.98 -16.13 -11.62
C VAL A 302 21.32 -16.06 -13.11
N HIS A 303 22.46 -16.62 -13.53
CA HIS A 303 22.89 -16.68 -14.94
C HIS A 303 22.69 -18.06 -15.58
N ASP A 304 21.79 -18.90 -15.03
CA ASP A 304 21.39 -20.15 -15.66
C ASP A 304 20.40 -19.88 -16.80
N ASN A 305 20.87 -20.03 -18.04
CA ASN A 305 20.08 -19.75 -19.24
C ASN A 305 19.11 -20.88 -19.61
N GLU A 306 19.29 -22.07 -19.03
CA GLU A 306 18.41 -23.20 -19.25
C GLU A 306 17.14 -23.06 -18.40
N ASN A 307 17.23 -22.45 -17.22
CA ASN A 307 16.11 -22.27 -16.32
C ASN A 307 15.16 -21.10 -16.72
N PRO A 308 13.82 -21.32 -16.78
CA PRO A 308 12.85 -20.30 -17.21
C PRO A 308 12.82 -19.02 -16.37
N VAL A 309 13.18 -19.09 -15.08
CA VAL A 309 13.15 -17.95 -14.16
C VAL A 309 14.36 -17.04 -14.40
N SER A 310 15.57 -17.61 -14.48
CA SER A 310 16.84 -16.88 -14.67
C SER A 310 17.18 -16.54 -16.12
N ARG A 311 16.61 -17.23 -17.13
CA ARG A 311 16.85 -16.91 -18.54
C ARG A 311 16.58 -15.43 -18.84
N GLY A 312 17.52 -14.73 -19.47
CA GLY A 312 17.42 -13.30 -19.80
C GLY A 312 18.11 -12.36 -18.80
N TYR A 313 18.77 -12.88 -17.76
CA TYR A 313 19.63 -12.12 -16.83
C TYR A 313 21.09 -11.97 -17.32
N ASP A 314 21.39 -12.39 -18.55
CA ASP A 314 22.73 -12.30 -19.13
C ASP A 314 23.25 -10.86 -19.21
N GLY A 315 24.42 -10.60 -18.63
CA GLY A 315 25.09 -9.29 -18.66
C GLY A 315 24.48 -8.23 -17.73
N VAL A 316 23.49 -8.62 -16.93
CA VAL A 316 22.87 -7.80 -15.89
C VAL A 316 23.65 -7.98 -14.58
N GLY A 317 23.88 -6.89 -13.86
CA GLY A 317 24.63 -6.88 -12.61
C GLY A 317 24.37 -5.60 -11.83
N GLY A 318 25.08 -5.44 -10.71
CA GLY A 318 24.81 -4.37 -9.75
C GLY A 318 23.69 -4.75 -8.78
N PHE A 319 23.45 -6.06 -8.61
CA PHE A 319 22.51 -6.59 -7.63
C PHE A 319 23.04 -6.36 -6.22
N THR A 320 22.13 -6.37 -5.24
CA THR A 320 22.49 -6.24 -3.81
C THR A 320 23.49 -7.32 -3.37
N PHE A 321 23.33 -8.55 -3.85
CA PHE A 321 24.25 -9.65 -3.55
C PHE A 321 25.61 -9.51 -4.25
N ASP A 322 25.71 -8.83 -5.41
CA ASP A 322 27.02 -8.54 -6.04
C ASP A 322 27.81 -7.59 -5.15
N GLY A 323 27.15 -6.55 -4.68
CA GLY A 323 27.71 -5.56 -3.78
C GLY A 323 28.20 -6.15 -2.46
N VAL A 324 27.39 -7.01 -1.84
CA VAL A 324 27.77 -7.70 -0.60
C VAL A 324 28.88 -8.72 -0.85
N ALA A 325 28.87 -9.45 -1.98
CA ALA A 325 29.94 -10.38 -2.33
C ALA A 325 31.31 -9.69 -2.40
N ASN A 326 31.36 -8.45 -2.91
CA ASN A 326 32.60 -7.66 -2.98
C ASN A 326 33.15 -7.24 -1.61
N LEU A 327 32.35 -7.31 -0.53
CA LEU A 327 32.80 -7.05 0.84
C LEU A 327 33.40 -8.29 1.52
N LEU A 328 33.14 -9.49 0.97
CA LEU A 328 33.57 -10.74 1.58
C LEU A 328 35.07 -10.99 1.37
N GLY A 329 35.74 -11.46 2.43
CA GLY A 329 37.15 -11.83 2.35
C GLY A 329 37.40 -13.25 1.80
N PRO A 330 38.65 -13.59 1.45
CA PRO A 330 39.00 -14.88 0.84
C PRO A 330 38.56 -16.12 1.64
N GLN A 331 38.50 -16.00 2.97
CA GLN A 331 38.15 -17.06 3.92
C GLN A 331 36.70 -17.56 3.78
N THR A 332 35.79 -16.79 3.16
CA THR A 332 34.41 -17.24 2.92
C THR A 332 34.26 -17.96 1.58
N LYS A 333 35.32 -18.07 0.77
CA LYS A 333 35.28 -18.76 -0.52
C LYS A 333 34.89 -20.22 -0.33
N GLY A 334 33.85 -20.66 -1.03
CA GLY A 334 33.27 -22.01 -0.87
C GLY A 334 32.43 -22.21 0.39
N ASN A 335 32.22 -21.16 1.20
CA ASN A 335 31.40 -21.15 2.42
C ASN A 335 30.43 -19.95 2.47
N ALA A 336 30.21 -19.30 1.33
CA ALA A 336 29.30 -18.19 1.18
C ALA A 336 28.06 -18.61 0.37
N LEU A 337 26.89 -18.17 0.83
CA LEU A 337 25.61 -18.43 0.17
C LEU A 337 24.79 -17.14 0.08
N LEU A 338 24.87 -16.46 -1.06
CA LEU A 338 24.14 -15.22 -1.34
C LEU A 338 23.08 -15.50 -2.39
N PHE A 339 21.83 -15.23 -2.06
CA PHE A 339 20.73 -15.47 -2.98
C PHE A 339 19.59 -14.49 -2.80
N CYS A 340 18.88 -14.32 -3.91
CA CYS A 340 17.60 -13.68 -3.99
C CYS A 340 16.52 -14.77 -3.84
N GLN A 341 15.65 -14.64 -2.85
CA GLN A 341 14.48 -15.49 -2.66
C GLN A 341 13.30 -14.85 -3.39
N GLU A 342 12.90 -15.43 -4.53
CA GLU A 342 11.79 -14.95 -5.35
C GLU A 342 10.53 -15.78 -5.11
N PHE A 343 9.46 -15.10 -4.69
CA PHE A 343 8.15 -15.72 -4.58
C PHE A 343 7.24 -15.24 -5.72
N GLY A 344 6.72 -16.18 -6.50
CA GLY A 344 5.76 -15.86 -7.55
C GLY A 344 4.45 -15.34 -6.96
N THR A 345 3.91 -14.26 -7.55
CA THR A 345 2.66 -13.63 -7.10
C THR A 345 1.61 -13.67 -8.22
N VAL A 346 1.53 -12.62 -9.03
CA VAL A 346 0.69 -12.57 -10.22
C VAL A 346 1.56 -12.76 -11.47
N PRO A 347 1.00 -13.23 -12.60
CA PRO A 347 1.81 -13.45 -13.79
C PRO A 347 2.56 -12.19 -14.23
N GLY A 348 3.85 -12.34 -14.57
CA GLY A 348 4.78 -11.22 -14.76
C GLY A 348 4.36 -10.15 -15.77
N VAL A 349 3.58 -10.50 -16.80
CA VAL A 349 3.04 -9.51 -17.76
C VAL A 349 2.10 -8.50 -17.10
N PHE A 350 1.33 -8.92 -16.09
CA PHE A 350 0.45 -8.02 -15.33
C PHE A 350 1.24 -7.15 -14.36
N ILE A 351 2.31 -7.69 -13.75
CA ILE A 351 3.25 -6.90 -12.94
C ILE A 351 3.90 -5.83 -13.83
N LEU A 352 4.36 -6.21 -15.02
CA LEU A 352 4.97 -5.29 -15.98
C LEU A 352 4.01 -4.18 -16.39
N LYS A 353 2.77 -4.51 -16.76
CA LYS A 353 1.73 -3.52 -17.05
C LYS A 353 1.50 -2.57 -15.88
N ALA A 354 1.36 -3.11 -14.66
CA ALA A 354 1.13 -2.29 -13.46
C ALA A 354 2.32 -1.35 -13.18
N MET A 355 3.56 -1.81 -13.39
CA MET A 355 4.75 -0.95 -13.28
C MET A 355 4.77 0.16 -14.33
N ILE A 356 4.40 -0.15 -15.57
CA ILE A 356 4.32 0.84 -16.67
C ILE A 356 3.30 1.92 -16.33
N GLU A 357 2.09 1.51 -15.92
CA GLU A 357 1.02 2.43 -15.55
C GLU A 357 1.38 3.29 -14.35
N GLU A 358 1.96 2.66 -13.32
CA GLU A 358 2.44 3.36 -12.13
C GLU A 358 3.50 4.42 -12.48
N ASN A 359 4.50 4.05 -13.28
CA ASN A 359 5.59 4.95 -13.64
C ASN A 359 5.12 6.11 -14.51
N HIS A 360 4.20 5.85 -15.45
CA HIS A 360 3.54 6.91 -16.22
C HIS A 360 2.76 7.86 -15.30
N MET A 361 1.93 7.31 -14.40
CA MET A 361 1.18 8.13 -13.44
C MET A 361 2.13 8.99 -12.59
N TYR A 362 3.28 8.45 -12.18
CA TYR A 362 4.25 9.17 -11.36
C TYR A 362 4.88 10.37 -12.09
N TYR A 363 5.24 10.23 -13.37
CA TYR A 363 5.96 11.27 -14.12
C TYR A 363 5.08 12.18 -14.99
N HIS A 364 3.93 11.68 -15.46
CA HIS A 364 3.16 12.32 -16.53
C HIS A 364 1.72 12.70 -16.15
N SER A 365 1.22 12.29 -14.98
CA SER A 365 -0.14 12.67 -14.58
C SER A 365 -0.23 14.14 -14.10
N VAL A 366 -1.21 14.87 -14.63
CA VAL A 366 -1.43 16.31 -14.37
C VAL A 366 -1.98 16.58 -12.96
N SER A 367 -2.40 15.54 -12.25
CA SER A 367 -2.86 15.61 -10.87
C SER A 367 -1.94 14.76 -10.02
N PRO A 368 -1.27 15.32 -8.99
CA PRO A 368 -0.53 14.51 -8.03
C PRO A 368 -1.57 13.77 -7.20
N THR A 369 -2.15 12.70 -7.73
CA THR A 369 -2.85 11.69 -6.93
C THR A 369 -1.79 10.93 -6.15
N ASN A 370 -1.30 11.65 -5.16
CA ASN A 370 -0.65 11.26 -3.95
C ASN A 370 -1.09 9.87 -3.51
N ARG A 371 -0.29 8.84 -3.86
CA ARG A 371 -0.32 7.53 -3.17
C ARG A 371 0.26 7.61 -1.74
N LEU A 372 0.48 8.82 -1.20
CA LEU A 372 0.71 9.11 0.23
C LEU A 372 -0.10 10.36 0.64
N PRO A 373 -0.56 10.48 1.90
CA PRO A 373 -1.33 11.64 2.38
C PRO A 373 -0.65 13.00 2.12
N ASP A 374 -1.48 14.03 1.88
CA ASP A 374 -1.22 15.37 1.29
C ASP A 374 -0.25 16.33 2.01
N TRP A 375 0.89 15.87 2.51
CA TRP A 375 1.84 16.75 3.22
C TRP A 375 3.20 16.92 2.54
N ALA A 376 3.43 16.35 1.35
CA ALA A 376 4.64 16.61 0.56
C ALA A 376 4.34 17.55 -0.63
N PRO A 377 4.97 18.73 -0.74
CA PRO A 377 4.81 19.59 -1.91
C PRO A 377 5.50 19.00 -3.15
N PRO A 378 5.03 19.30 -4.37
CA PRO A 378 5.66 18.85 -5.61
C PRO A 378 7.06 19.45 -5.75
N PHE A 379 8.06 18.58 -5.97
CA PHE A 379 9.45 18.97 -6.14
C PHE A 379 9.66 19.43 -7.59
N VAL A 380 9.78 20.75 -7.79
CA VAL A 380 10.21 21.34 -9.07
C VAL A 380 11.72 21.51 -9.02
N TYR A 381 12.44 20.78 -9.86
CA TYR A 381 13.87 20.93 -10.04
C TYR A 381 14.17 22.29 -10.70
N SER A 382 15.05 23.09 -10.09
CA SER A 382 15.70 24.23 -10.75
C SER A 382 17.19 24.22 -10.39
N PRO A 383 18.10 24.24 -11.37
CA PRO A 383 19.53 24.23 -11.10
C PRO A 383 20.00 25.66 -10.81
N SER A 384 20.46 25.94 -9.59
CA SER A 384 21.29 27.11 -9.34
C SER A 384 22.25 26.89 -8.18
N THR A 385 23.50 27.14 -8.50
CA THR A 385 24.74 27.14 -7.75
C THR A 385 24.76 28.11 -6.55
N ILE A 386 25.55 27.72 -5.53
CA ILE A 386 26.48 28.57 -4.74
C ILE A 386 26.07 29.07 -3.31
N THR A 387 26.95 28.66 -2.38
CA THR A 387 27.43 29.23 -1.09
C THR A 387 26.63 29.11 0.21
N MET A 388 27.24 28.35 1.12
CA MET A 388 27.01 28.33 2.57
C MET A 388 27.75 29.49 3.27
N PRO A 389 27.14 30.18 4.25
CA PRO A 389 27.89 30.90 5.27
C PRO A 389 27.92 30.10 6.58
N THR A 390 29.13 29.79 7.02
CA THR A 390 29.45 29.27 8.34
C THR A 390 29.29 30.37 9.40
N LYS A 391 28.49 30.13 10.45
CA LYS A 391 28.61 30.88 11.71
C LYS A 391 28.57 29.94 12.92
N LYS A 392 29.73 29.82 13.56
CA LYS A 392 29.95 29.23 14.88
C LYS A 392 29.11 29.97 15.93
N VAL A 393 28.34 29.24 16.74
CA VAL A 393 27.79 29.77 18.00
C VAL A 393 28.44 29.04 19.16
N LYS A 394 29.04 29.86 20.05
CA LYS A 394 29.77 29.47 21.25
C LYS A 394 28.85 28.82 22.28
N ARG A 395 29.35 27.74 22.87
CA ARG A 395 28.84 27.07 24.06
C ARG A 395 29.17 27.94 25.28
N THR A 396 28.17 28.30 26.08
CA THR A 396 28.38 28.98 27.37
C THR A 396 27.72 28.18 28.48
N THR A 397 28.56 27.73 29.40
CA THR A 397 28.26 27.08 30.67
C THR A 397 27.61 28.07 31.64
N THR A 398 26.59 27.63 32.39
CA THR A 398 26.28 28.22 33.69
C THR A 398 25.70 27.17 34.62
N THR A 399 26.20 27.21 35.85
CA THR A 399 26.13 26.18 36.88
C THR A 399 24.95 26.43 37.83
N THR A 400 24.41 25.32 38.38
CA THR A 400 23.75 25.15 39.69
C THR A 400 22.46 25.90 40.03
N THR A 401 21.39 25.13 40.27
CA THR A 401 20.89 24.87 41.65
C THR A 401 20.00 23.62 41.71
N LYS A 402 20.32 22.69 42.63
CA LYS A 402 19.48 21.54 42.99
C LYS A 402 18.34 22.02 43.89
N VAL A 403 17.09 21.77 43.50
CA VAL A 403 15.95 21.79 44.43
C VAL A 403 15.52 20.36 44.67
N THR A 404 15.67 19.94 45.91
CA THR A 404 15.26 18.65 46.45
C THR A 404 13.79 18.72 46.82
N THR A 405 12.91 17.99 46.13
CA THR A 405 11.55 17.73 46.63
C THR A 405 11.37 16.24 46.86
N THR A 406 11.18 15.94 48.13
CA THR A 406 10.94 14.65 48.79
C THR A 406 9.82 13.83 48.13
N LYS A 407 10.12 12.56 47.85
CA LYS A 407 9.14 11.49 47.65
C LYS A 407 8.21 11.41 48.87
N LYS A 408 6.90 11.48 48.66
CA LYS A 408 5.90 10.86 49.54
C LYS A 408 5.38 9.62 48.82
N VAL A 409 5.85 8.45 49.24
CA VAL A 409 5.21 7.16 48.99
C VAL A 409 4.42 6.82 50.24
N ALA A 410 3.11 6.70 50.07
CA ALA A 410 2.20 5.88 50.88
C ALA A 410 1.08 5.49 49.88
N GLY A 411 0.71 4.24 49.64
CA GLY A 411 0.79 3.05 50.47
C GLY A 411 -0.55 2.34 50.38
N SER A 412 -0.93 1.88 49.17
CA SER A 412 -1.86 0.76 48.94
C SER A 412 -1.78 0.40 47.46
N THR A 413 -1.43 -0.85 47.15
CA THR A 413 -1.49 -1.45 45.82
C THR A 413 -2.94 -1.57 45.36
N ALA A 414 -3.58 -0.44 45.02
CA ALA A 414 -4.67 -0.47 44.07
C ALA A 414 -4.02 -0.64 42.69
N ALA A 415 -4.29 -1.77 42.02
CA ALA A 415 -3.86 -1.99 40.65
C ALA A 415 -4.16 -0.72 39.84
N SER A 416 -3.11 -0.03 39.39
CA SER A 416 -3.23 1.16 38.54
C SER A 416 -4.10 0.75 37.35
N LYS A 417 -5.34 1.22 37.30
CA LYS A 417 -6.24 0.98 36.17
C LYS A 417 -5.49 1.47 34.92
N LYS A 418 -5.06 0.52 34.07
CA LYS A 418 -4.34 0.83 32.83
C LYS A 418 -5.15 1.86 32.07
N ASN A 419 -4.59 3.04 31.86
CA ASN A 419 -5.31 4.10 31.15
C ASN A 419 -5.45 3.67 29.69
N PRO A 420 -6.66 3.41 29.17
CA PRO A 420 -6.85 2.93 27.81
C PRO A 420 -6.39 3.97 26.75
N LEU A 421 -6.18 5.23 27.14
CA LEU A 421 -5.64 6.28 26.29
C LEU A 421 -4.10 6.30 26.23
N PHE A 422 -3.42 5.70 27.20
CA PHE A 422 -1.95 5.74 27.35
C PHE A 422 -1.44 4.35 27.73
N VAL A 423 -1.52 3.42 26.77
CA VAL A 423 -0.98 2.06 26.88
C VAL A 423 0.43 2.04 26.27
N SER A 424 1.39 1.35 26.89
CA SER A 424 2.79 1.27 26.41
C SER A 424 2.91 0.55 25.06
N THR A 425 2.01 -0.40 24.80
CA THR A 425 1.80 -1.05 23.51
C THR A 425 0.44 -0.63 22.96
N PRO A 426 0.36 0.07 21.81
CA PRO A 426 -0.92 0.37 21.20
C PRO A 426 -1.53 -0.93 20.69
N LYS A 427 -2.55 -1.47 21.39
CA LYS A 427 -3.57 -2.31 20.71
C LYS A 427 -4.03 -1.52 19.49
N ASN A 428 -4.19 -2.18 18.34
CA ASN A 428 -4.48 -1.70 16.95
C ASN A 428 -5.28 -0.39 16.73
N PHE A 429 -5.82 0.24 17.77
CA PHE A 429 -6.21 1.65 17.90
C PHE A 429 -5.06 2.67 17.77
N ARG A 430 -3.96 2.38 17.05
CA ARG A 430 -2.96 3.41 16.76
C ARG A 430 -3.61 4.44 15.84
N LYS A 431 -4.10 5.51 16.46
CA LYS A 431 -4.61 6.75 15.88
C LYS A 431 -3.67 7.22 14.75
N GLY A 432 -3.99 6.89 13.50
CA GLY A 432 -3.14 7.18 12.34
C GLY A 432 -3.91 7.25 11.01
N GLY A 433 -4.75 6.26 10.75
CA GLY A 433 -5.75 6.32 9.66
C GLY A 433 -7.05 6.92 10.17
N ASP A 434 -7.88 6.13 10.85
CA ASP A 434 -9.27 6.50 11.13
C ASP A 434 -9.47 7.52 12.25
N ILE A 435 -8.70 7.43 13.36
CA ILE A 435 -8.86 8.40 14.46
C ILE A 435 -8.22 9.74 14.10
N GLN A 436 -7.08 9.73 13.39
CA GLN A 436 -6.51 10.98 12.87
C GLN A 436 -7.40 11.57 11.79
N ARG A 437 -7.93 10.78 10.84
CA ARG A 437 -8.92 11.22 9.87
C ARG A 437 -10.13 11.84 10.57
N LYS A 438 -10.76 11.15 11.52
CA LYS A 438 -11.90 11.69 12.28
C LYS A 438 -11.54 13.00 13.02
N VAL A 439 -10.35 13.08 13.61
CA VAL A 439 -9.87 14.30 14.28
C VAL A 439 -9.66 15.41 13.25
N LEU A 440 -9.03 15.15 12.12
CA LEU A 440 -8.81 16.12 11.04
C LEU A 440 -10.13 16.62 10.45
N TYR A 441 -11.10 15.74 10.19
CA TYR A 441 -12.46 16.13 9.78
C TYR A 441 -13.16 17.01 10.83
N GLN A 442 -12.84 16.87 12.11
CA GLN A 442 -13.33 17.77 13.16
C GLN A 442 -12.55 19.08 13.23
N ARG A 443 -11.23 19.08 12.98
CA ARG A 443 -10.37 20.27 13.12
C ARG A 443 -10.41 21.19 11.91
N LEU A 444 -10.40 20.62 10.71
CA LEU A 444 -10.41 21.37 9.46
C LEU A 444 -11.80 21.94 9.17
N LYS A 445 -11.88 22.96 8.33
CA LYS A 445 -13.15 23.45 7.79
C LYS A 445 -13.61 22.51 6.69
N VAL A 446 -14.76 21.87 6.88
CA VAL A 446 -15.33 20.90 5.94
C VAL A 446 -16.32 21.62 5.03
N PRO A 447 -16.18 21.52 3.69
CA PRO A 447 -17.10 22.13 2.74
C PRO A 447 -18.56 21.65 2.92
N PRO A 448 -19.58 22.47 2.62
CA PRO A 448 -20.99 22.10 2.78
C PRO A 448 -21.39 20.82 2.02
N SER A 449 -20.81 20.59 0.83
CA SER A 449 -21.04 19.39 0.01
C SER A 449 -20.61 18.09 0.69
N VAL A 450 -19.63 18.14 1.59
CA VAL A 450 -19.19 16.99 2.39
C VAL A 450 -19.89 16.99 3.75
N ASN A 451 -20.07 18.17 4.35
CA ASN A 451 -20.69 18.31 5.66
C ASN A 451 -22.16 17.87 5.68
N GLN A 452 -22.87 17.92 4.55
CA GLN A 452 -24.27 17.43 4.47
C GLN A 452 -24.41 15.95 4.89
N PHE A 453 -23.36 15.12 4.76
CA PHE A 453 -23.38 13.71 5.22
C PHE A 453 -23.29 13.55 6.74
N SER A 454 -23.00 14.63 7.48
CA SER A 454 -23.11 14.64 8.94
C SER A 454 -24.56 14.73 9.43
N ASN A 455 -25.47 15.28 8.60
CA ASN A 455 -26.90 15.34 8.87
C ASN A 455 -27.56 14.02 8.44
N THR A 456 -27.68 13.07 9.36
CA THR A 456 -28.30 11.77 9.09
C THR A 456 -29.69 11.67 9.70
N LEU A 457 -30.46 10.66 9.28
CA LEU A 457 -31.66 10.24 9.99
C LEU A 457 -31.35 9.87 11.46
N ASP A 458 -32.31 10.16 12.33
CA ASP A 458 -32.29 9.71 13.71
C ASP A 458 -32.55 8.20 13.77
N LYS A 459 -32.26 7.59 14.92
CA LYS A 459 -32.33 6.14 15.10
C LYS A 459 -33.75 5.59 14.90
N ASN A 460 -34.78 6.33 15.32
CA ASN A 460 -36.15 5.86 15.33
C ASN A 460 -36.71 5.85 13.90
N VAL A 461 -36.61 6.98 13.21
CA VAL A 461 -37.04 7.11 11.81
C VAL A 461 -36.25 6.18 10.89
N ALA A 462 -34.94 6.03 11.10
CA ALA A 462 -34.15 5.06 10.36
C ALA A 462 -34.64 3.63 10.58
N THR A 463 -35.02 3.26 11.81
CA THR A 463 -35.53 1.91 12.10
C THR A 463 -36.81 1.61 11.32
N ASP A 464 -37.73 2.57 11.24
CA ASP A 464 -38.97 2.39 10.49
C ASP A 464 -38.76 2.33 8.98
N LEU A 465 -37.82 3.13 8.45
CA LEU A 465 -37.36 3.01 7.07
C LEU A 465 -36.78 1.62 6.78
N PHE A 466 -35.89 1.11 7.64
CA PHE A 466 -35.28 -0.21 7.43
C PHE A 466 -36.31 -1.35 7.54
N LYS A 467 -37.33 -1.24 8.41
CA LYS A 467 -38.45 -2.21 8.46
C LYS A 467 -39.22 -2.24 7.13
N LEU A 468 -39.45 -1.08 6.52
CA LEU A 468 -40.08 -1.00 5.21
C LEU A 468 -39.19 -1.63 4.13
N LEU A 469 -37.91 -1.23 4.06
CA LEU A 469 -36.98 -1.73 3.05
C LEU A 469 -36.74 -3.25 3.14
N LEU A 470 -36.83 -3.83 4.34
CA LEU A 470 -36.69 -5.28 4.55
C LEU A 470 -37.77 -6.09 3.82
N LYS A 471 -38.96 -5.52 3.59
CA LYS A 471 -40.02 -6.19 2.81
C LYS A 471 -39.73 -6.26 1.32
N TYR A 472 -38.89 -5.36 0.81
CA TYR A 472 -38.58 -5.21 -0.61
C TYR A 472 -37.17 -5.72 -0.95
N GLN A 473 -36.62 -6.64 -0.15
CA GLN A 473 -35.29 -7.18 -0.41
C GLN A 473 -35.22 -7.92 -1.76
N PRO A 474 -34.12 -7.75 -2.52
CA PRO A 474 -33.91 -8.55 -3.72
C PRO A 474 -33.68 -10.02 -3.38
N GLU A 475 -33.95 -10.89 -4.36
CA GLU A 475 -33.70 -12.33 -4.24
C GLU A 475 -32.21 -12.64 -3.99
N THR A 476 -31.95 -13.63 -3.14
CA THR A 476 -30.59 -14.17 -2.99
C THR A 476 -30.19 -14.95 -4.23
N LYS A 477 -28.88 -15.13 -4.46
CA LYS A 477 -28.39 -15.94 -5.59
C LYS A 477 -28.98 -17.36 -5.60
N ALA A 478 -29.09 -17.99 -4.43
CA ALA A 478 -29.69 -19.32 -4.28
C ALA A 478 -31.19 -19.33 -4.63
N ALA A 479 -31.95 -18.35 -4.12
CA ALA A 479 -33.38 -18.22 -4.43
C ALA A 479 -33.62 -17.96 -5.93
N LYS A 480 -32.78 -17.12 -6.55
CA LYS A 480 -32.83 -16.86 -7.99
C LYS A 480 -32.60 -18.12 -8.81
N THR A 481 -31.58 -18.92 -8.47
CA THR A 481 -31.30 -20.18 -9.18
C THR A 481 -32.44 -21.18 -9.01
N LEU A 482 -33.03 -21.27 -7.81
CA LEU A 482 -34.18 -22.14 -7.55
C LEU A 482 -35.40 -21.73 -8.37
N ARG A 483 -35.72 -20.42 -8.40
CA ARG A 483 -36.82 -19.87 -9.19
C ARG A 483 -36.63 -20.15 -10.68
N LEU A 484 -35.44 -19.88 -11.23
CA LEU A 484 -35.13 -20.18 -12.63
C LEU A 484 -35.26 -21.67 -12.94
N ARG A 485 -34.87 -22.55 -12.01
CA ARG A 485 -35.03 -24.00 -12.14
C ARG A 485 -36.49 -24.44 -12.10
N ASN A 486 -37.31 -23.86 -11.23
CA ASN A 486 -38.75 -24.15 -11.13
C ASN A 486 -39.51 -23.69 -12.38
N ILE A 487 -39.17 -22.49 -12.91
CA ILE A 487 -39.70 -21.99 -14.17
C ILE A 487 -39.30 -22.92 -15.33
N ALA A 488 -38.02 -23.30 -15.41
CA ALA A 488 -37.54 -24.23 -16.44
C ALA A 488 -38.19 -25.62 -16.33
N ALA A 489 -38.57 -26.04 -15.13
CA ALA A 489 -39.28 -27.29 -14.88
C ALA A 489 -40.81 -27.19 -15.07
N GLY A 490 -41.34 -26.04 -15.50
CA GLY A 490 -42.78 -25.81 -15.69
C GLY A 490 -43.61 -25.83 -14.39
N LYS A 491 -42.95 -25.75 -13.23
CA LYS A 491 -43.62 -25.77 -11.91
C LYS A 491 -44.11 -24.39 -11.46
N GLU A 492 -43.57 -23.32 -12.04
CA GLU A 492 -43.93 -21.93 -11.76
C GLU A 492 -44.06 -21.15 -13.07
N GLU A 493 -45.15 -20.39 -13.23
CA GLU A 493 -45.33 -19.47 -14.36
C GLU A 493 -44.50 -18.18 -14.20
N ALA A 494 -44.11 -17.58 -15.32
CA ALA A 494 -43.37 -16.32 -15.34
C ALA A 494 -44.27 -15.15 -14.91
N SER A 495 -44.33 -14.86 -13.61
CA SER A 495 -45.05 -13.72 -13.07
C SER A 495 -44.28 -12.40 -13.21
N ALA A 496 -45.02 -11.28 -13.14
CA ALA A 496 -44.46 -9.93 -13.19
C ALA A 496 -43.38 -9.74 -12.10
N PRO A 497 -42.29 -9.01 -12.38
CA PRO A 497 -41.18 -8.88 -11.46
C PRO A 497 -41.63 -8.23 -10.15
N PRO A 498 -41.29 -8.82 -8.99
CA PRO A 498 -41.69 -8.27 -7.70
C PRO A 498 -41.12 -6.87 -7.50
N ALA A 499 -41.85 -6.03 -6.78
CA ALA A 499 -41.33 -4.75 -6.32
C ALA A 499 -40.11 -5.03 -5.43
N VAL A 500 -38.93 -4.61 -5.88
CA VAL A 500 -37.67 -4.81 -5.16
C VAL A 500 -36.92 -3.51 -5.06
N VAL A 501 -36.16 -3.41 -3.99
CA VAL A 501 -35.16 -2.38 -3.79
C VAL A 501 -34.15 -2.42 -4.95
N LYS A 502 -33.90 -1.25 -5.55
CA LYS A 502 -32.86 -1.06 -6.56
C LYS A 502 -31.58 -0.60 -5.87
N PHE A 503 -30.45 -1.13 -6.32
CA PHE A 503 -29.15 -0.86 -5.71
C PHE A 503 -28.05 -0.79 -6.78
N GLY A 504 -26.90 -0.26 -6.38
CA GLY A 504 -25.77 0.03 -7.25
C GLY A 504 -25.78 1.47 -7.71
N LEU A 505 -24.62 2.15 -7.60
CA LEU A 505 -24.50 3.58 -7.83
C LEU A 505 -24.99 3.99 -9.22
N ASN A 506 -24.41 3.41 -10.28
CA ASN A 506 -24.75 3.75 -11.66
C ASN A 506 -26.24 3.52 -11.96
N HIS A 507 -26.79 2.39 -11.49
CA HIS A 507 -28.19 2.05 -11.72
C HIS A 507 -29.13 3.03 -11.01
N VAL A 508 -28.86 3.37 -9.75
CA VAL A 508 -29.68 4.34 -9.01
C VAL A 508 -29.57 5.74 -9.62
N THR A 509 -28.38 6.17 -10.06
CA THR A 509 -28.20 7.44 -10.77
C THR A 509 -29.07 7.50 -12.03
N SER A 510 -29.06 6.46 -12.86
CA SER A 510 -29.95 6.40 -14.03
C SER A 510 -31.43 6.41 -13.67
N LEU A 511 -31.85 5.83 -12.53
CA LEU A 511 -33.24 5.89 -12.08
C LEU A 511 -33.65 7.28 -11.60
N ILE A 512 -32.71 8.05 -11.04
CA ILE A 512 -32.93 9.45 -10.64
C ILE A 512 -33.09 10.33 -11.89
N GLU A 513 -32.16 10.22 -12.84
CA GLU A 513 -32.18 10.99 -14.10
C GLU A 513 -33.46 10.72 -14.91
N ASN A 514 -33.91 9.46 -14.94
CA ASN A 514 -35.15 9.06 -15.59
C ASN A 514 -36.42 9.35 -14.76
N LYS A 515 -36.32 9.98 -13.59
CA LYS A 515 -37.43 10.25 -12.66
C LYS A 515 -38.25 9.00 -12.28
N LYS A 516 -37.62 7.83 -12.27
CA LYS A 516 -38.24 6.54 -11.92
C LYS A 516 -38.10 6.21 -10.43
N ALA A 517 -37.08 6.76 -9.77
CA ALA A 517 -36.91 6.62 -8.32
C ALA A 517 -37.95 7.48 -7.58
N LYS A 518 -38.62 6.90 -6.58
CA LYS A 518 -39.54 7.61 -5.69
C LYS A 518 -38.89 8.01 -4.36
N LEU A 519 -37.91 7.23 -3.92
CA LEU A 519 -37.11 7.51 -2.72
C LEU A 519 -35.69 7.01 -2.93
N VAL A 520 -34.70 7.83 -2.53
CA VAL A 520 -33.28 7.50 -2.56
C VAL A 520 -32.69 7.52 -1.14
N VAL A 521 -31.95 6.47 -0.78
CA VAL A 521 -31.33 6.28 0.53
C VAL A 521 -29.83 6.20 0.34
N ILE A 522 -29.09 7.13 0.94
CA ILE A 522 -27.64 7.31 0.75
C ILE A 522 -26.91 6.99 2.07
N ALA A 523 -25.82 6.24 2.02
CA ALA A 523 -24.99 6.01 3.21
C ALA A 523 -24.06 7.21 3.50
N HIS A 524 -23.85 7.51 4.78
CA HIS A 524 -22.98 8.61 5.20
C HIS A 524 -21.46 8.30 5.21
N ASP A 525 -21.08 7.02 5.21
CA ASP A 525 -19.73 6.48 5.46
C ASP A 525 -19.15 5.80 4.22
N VAL A 526 -19.57 6.27 3.04
CA VAL A 526 -19.01 5.85 1.76
C VAL A 526 -17.60 6.43 1.62
N ASP A 527 -16.69 5.57 1.19
CA ASP A 527 -15.27 5.88 1.02
C ASP A 527 -14.84 5.18 -0.28
N PRO A 528 -14.44 5.92 -1.33
CA PRO A 528 -14.30 7.39 -1.44
C PRO A 528 -15.64 8.17 -1.45
N ILE A 529 -15.66 9.39 -0.89
CA ILE A 529 -16.88 10.23 -0.70
C ILE A 529 -17.41 10.82 -2.02
N GLU A 530 -16.53 10.97 -3.00
CA GLU A 530 -16.75 11.47 -4.35
C GLU A 530 -17.84 10.66 -5.07
N LEU A 531 -17.98 9.38 -4.72
CA LEU A 531 -19.00 8.49 -5.27
C LEU A 531 -20.43 8.90 -4.94
N VAL A 532 -20.66 9.60 -3.81
CA VAL A 532 -22.01 9.97 -3.36
C VAL A 532 -22.22 11.46 -3.20
N VAL A 533 -21.17 12.27 -3.25
CA VAL A 533 -21.23 13.73 -3.00
C VAL A 533 -22.22 14.46 -3.92
N PHE A 534 -22.38 13.98 -5.16
CA PHE A 534 -23.27 14.57 -6.16
C PHE A 534 -24.74 14.13 -6.02
N LEU A 535 -25.02 12.99 -5.37
CA LEU A 535 -26.36 12.41 -5.32
C LEU A 535 -27.40 13.33 -4.66
N PRO A 536 -27.14 13.99 -3.51
CA PRO A 536 -28.09 14.94 -2.93
C PRO A 536 -28.45 16.09 -3.89
N ALA A 537 -27.48 16.58 -4.66
CA ALA A 537 -27.72 17.65 -5.64
C ALA A 537 -28.60 17.16 -6.80
N LEU A 538 -28.30 15.95 -7.29
CA LEU A 538 -29.06 15.31 -8.36
C LEU A 538 -30.52 15.03 -7.94
N CYS A 539 -30.73 14.49 -6.73
CA CYS A 539 -32.07 14.22 -6.20
C CYS A 539 -32.90 15.51 -6.09
N ARG A 540 -32.31 16.60 -5.61
CA ARG A 540 -32.99 17.90 -5.54
C ARG A 540 -33.32 18.49 -6.91
N GLN A 541 -32.41 18.36 -7.88
CA GLN A 541 -32.63 18.87 -9.23
C GLN A 541 -33.84 18.21 -9.91
N PHE A 542 -34.06 16.92 -9.65
CA PHE A 542 -35.18 16.16 -10.19
C PHE A 542 -36.39 16.06 -9.24
N ASP A 543 -36.36 16.79 -8.12
CA ASP A 543 -37.38 16.78 -7.05
C ASP A 543 -37.71 15.38 -6.52
N ILE A 544 -36.69 14.55 -6.36
CA ILE A 544 -36.79 13.20 -5.80
C ILE A 544 -36.41 13.27 -4.31
N PRO A 545 -37.30 12.82 -3.40
CA PRO A 545 -37.01 12.74 -1.98
C PRO A 545 -35.80 11.84 -1.70
N TYR A 546 -34.85 12.33 -0.90
CA TYR A 546 -33.70 11.54 -0.49
C TYR A 546 -33.47 11.61 1.02
N CYS A 547 -32.76 10.62 1.56
CA CYS A 547 -32.33 10.64 2.95
C CYS A 547 -30.92 10.07 3.11
N ILE A 548 -30.23 10.50 4.17
CA ILE A 548 -28.89 10.05 4.51
C ILE A 548 -28.96 9.18 5.77
N VAL A 549 -28.45 7.95 5.70
CA VAL A 549 -28.47 6.96 6.80
C VAL A 549 -27.07 6.64 7.31
N LYS A 550 -27.00 6.24 8.59
CA LYS A 550 -25.76 5.77 9.21
C LYS A 550 -25.47 4.31 8.87
N GLY A 551 -24.34 4.06 8.22
CA GLY A 551 -23.76 2.74 7.99
C GLY A 551 -24.06 2.15 6.61
N LYS A 552 -23.08 2.17 5.70
CA LYS A 552 -23.15 1.50 4.39
C LYS A 552 -23.28 -0.01 4.50
N ALA A 553 -22.79 -0.59 5.59
CA ALA A 553 -22.97 -2.00 5.91
C ALA A 553 -24.44 -2.36 6.16
N ARG A 554 -25.22 -1.45 6.78
CA ARG A 554 -26.67 -1.67 7.00
C ARG A 554 -27.44 -1.67 5.68
N LEU A 555 -27.06 -0.81 4.73
CA LEU A 555 -27.61 -0.86 3.39
C LEU A 555 -27.16 -2.12 2.63
N GLY A 556 -25.91 -2.56 2.83
CA GLY A 556 -25.38 -3.79 2.23
C GLY A 556 -26.19 -5.03 2.64
N GLN A 557 -26.54 -5.14 3.93
CA GLN A 557 -27.38 -6.23 4.45
C GLN A 557 -28.75 -6.31 3.77
N LEU A 558 -29.33 -5.18 3.34
CA LEU A 558 -30.60 -5.20 2.61
C LEU A 558 -30.50 -5.88 1.25
N VAL A 559 -29.33 -5.87 0.63
CA VAL A 559 -29.13 -6.32 -0.77
C VAL A 559 -28.21 -7.53 -0.87
N HIS A 560 -27.95 -8.20 0.26
CA HIS A 560 -27.05 -9.37 0.37
C HIS A 560 -25.61 -9.08 -0.08
N GLN A 561 -25.12 -7.86 0.20
CA GLN A 561 -23.73 -7.45 -0.06
C GLN A 561 -23.05 -6.98 1.23
N LYS A 562 -21.71 -6.96 1.24
CA LYS A 562 -20.93 -6.44 2.38
C LYS A 562 -21.26 -4.97 2.66
N ASN A 563 -21.35 -4.16 1.61
CA ASN A 563 -21.62 -2.72 1.67
C ASN A 563 -22.51 -2.29 0.49
N ALA A 564 -23.35 -1.28 0.67
CA ALA A 564 -24.03 -0.58 -0.42
C ALA A 564 -23.97 0.94 -0.17
N ALA A 565 -23.57 1.70 -1.20
CA ALA A 565 -23.44 3.15 -1.11
C ALA A 565 -24.80 3.87 -1.18
N VAL A 566 -25.68 3.38 -2.06
CA VAL A 566 -26.99 3.95 -2.32
C VAL A 566 -28.00 2.85 -2.64
N VAL A 567 -29.24 3.09 -2.23
CA VAL A 567 -30.39 2.23 -2.41
C VAL A 567 -31.58 3.09 -2.85
N ALA A 568 -32.44 2.60 -3.73
CA ALA A 568 -33.63 3.32 -4.18
C ALA A 568 -34.88 2.43 -4.27
N LEU A 569 -36.04 3.05 -4.06
CA LEU A 569 -37.35 2.44 -4.30
C LEU A 569 -38.00 3.09 -5.53
N THR A 570 -38.46 2.27 -6.47
CA THR A 570 -39.21 2.73 -7.68
C THR A 570 -40.71 2.48 -7.54
N HIS A 571 -41.09 1.40 -6.85
CA HIS A 571 -42.48 1.01 -6.63
C HIS A 571 -42.63 0.41 -5.23
N VAL A 572 -43.82 0.57 -4.63
CA VAL A 572 -44.19 0.07 -3.31
C VAL A 572 -45.58 -0.55 -3.41
N ASN A 573 -45.84 -1.63 -2.69
CA ASN A 573 -47.14 -2.30 -2.68
C ASN A 573 -48.20 -1.40 -2.03
N LYS A 574 -49.48 -1.62 -2.38
CA LYS A 574 -50.59 -0.78 -1.92
C LYS A 574 -50.70 -0.72 -0.39
N GLU A 575 -50.38 -1.82 0.30
CA GLU A 575 -50.39 -1.94 1.76
C GLU A 575 -49.35 -1.06 2.48
N ASP A 576 -48.20 -0.82 1.84
CA ASP A 576 -47.10 -0.06 2.43
C ASP A 576 -47.09 1.41 1.96
N LYS A 577 -47.93 1.75 0.98
CA LYS A 577 -47.98 3.07 0.34
C LYS A 577 -48.18 4.21 1.36
N ALA A 578 -49.11 4.07 2.30
CA ALA A 578 -49.36 5.10 3.31
C ALA A 578 -48.13 5.40 4.20
N LYS A 579 -47.39 4.35 4.59
CA LYS A 579 -46.14 4.51 5.37
C LYS A 579 -45.02 5.10 4.51
N PHE A 580 -44.94 4.67 3.25
CA PHE A 580 -43.97 5.19 2.30
C PHE A 580 -44.18 6.69 2.03
N ASP A 581 -45.41 7.11 1.76
CA ASP A 581 -45.74 8.51 1.46
C ASP A 581 -45.41 9.41 2.68
N SER A 582 -45.80 8.98 3.89
CA SER A 582 -45.47 9.71 5.13
C SER A 582 -43.96 9.86 5.38
N LEU A 583 -43.16 8.79 5.15
CA LEU A 583 -41.70 8.87 5.26
C LEU A 583 -41.11 9.78 4.19
N THR A 584 -41.65 9.72 2.98
CA THR A 584 -41.17 10.47 1.81
C THR A 584 -41.39 11.97 1.99
N GLU A 585 -42.56 12.38 2.48
CA GLU A 585 -42.86 13.78 2.84
C GLU A 585 -41.92 14.28 3.95
N ALA A 586 -41.72 13.48 5.01
CA ALA A 586 -40.81 13.83 6.10
C ALA A 586 -39.35 13.98 5.63
N PHE A 587 -38.90 13.16 4.68
CA PHE A 587 -37.56 13.25 4.11
C PHE A 587 -37.41 14.42 3.15
N HIS A 588 -38.42 14.69 2.33
CA HIS A 588 -38.42 15.83 1.43
C HIS A 588 -38.28 17.15 2.21
N ALA A 589 -39.10 17.35 3.25
CA ALA A 589 -39.00 18.52 4.12
C ALA A 589 -37.63 18.62 4.82
N LYS A 590 -37.08 17.50 5.30
CA LYS A 590 -35.82 17.48 6.06
C LYS A 590 -34.56 17.64 5.18
N PHE A 591 -34.57 17.18 3.94
CA PHE A 591 -33.37 17.09 3.11
C PHE A 591 -33.44 17.90 1.82
N ASN A 592 -34.59 17.88 1.13
CA ASN A 592 -34.74 18.58 -0.15
C ASN A 592 -34.96 20.07 0.06
N GLU A 593 -35.88 20.43 0.97
CA GLU A 593 -36.26 21.82 1.26
C GLU A 593 -35.28 22.53 2.21
N ASP A 594 -34.62 21.78 3.10
CA ASP A 594 -33.66 22.35 4.05
C ASP A 594 -32.42 22.92 3.36
N THR A 595 -32.39 24.25 3.23
CA THR A 595 -31.25 24.96 2.64
C THR A 595 -30.08 25.16 3.60
N THR A 596 -30.24 24.90 4.89
CA THR A 596 -29.22 25.19 5.90
C THR A 596 -27.93 24.41 5.64
N MET A 597 -28.04 23.11 5.35
CA MET A 597 -26.90 22.23 5.10
C MET A 597 -26.15 22.55 3.80
N ARG A 598 -26.77 23.27 2.86
CA ARG A 598 -26.14 23.67 1.59
C ARG A 598 -25.08 24.76 1.78
N ARG A 599 -25.19 25.55 2.84
CA ARG A 599 -24.30 26.69 3.14
C ARG A 599 -23.48 26.47 4.40
N LYS A 600 -23.88 25.52 5.26
CA LYS A 600 -23.23 25.25 6.54
C LYS A 600 -21.91 24.49 6.35
N TRP A 601 -20.81 25.20 6.56
CA TRP A 601 -19.49 24.60 6.70
C TRP A 601 -19.42 23.77 7.99
N GLY A 602 -18.81 22.59 7.90
CA GLY A 602 -18.58 21.70 9.03
C GLY A 602 -17.19 21.88 9.63
N GLY A 603 -16.92 21.13 10.70
CA GLY A 603 -15.60 21.10 11.34
C GLY A 603 -15.23 22.41 12.04
N GLY A 604 -13.93 22.73 12.08
CA GLY A 604 -13.40 23.87 12.86
C GLY A 604 -13.51 23.70 14.39
N ILE A 605 -13.81 22.49 14.86
CA ILE A 605 -14.00 22.19 16.27
C ILE A 605 -12.61 22.08 16.90
N MET A 606 -12.28 22.95 17.85
CA MET A 606 -11.02 22.86 18.59
C MET A 606 -10.95 21.63 19.50
N GLY A 607 -9.75 21.16 19.81
CA GLY A 607 -9.57 20.07 20.77
C GLY A 607 -9.95 20.49 22.18
N LEU A 608 -10.39 19.53 23.01
CA LEU A 608 -10.84 19.79 24.39
C LEU A 608 -9.79 20.54 25.23
N LYS A 609 -8.50 20.24 25.04
CA LYS A 609 -7.41 20.96 25.72
C LYS A 609 -7.36 22.44 25.31
N THR A 610 -7.51 22.73 24.02
CA THR A 610 -7.51 24.09 23.49
C THR A 610 -8.76 24.86 23.91
N GLN A 611 -9.93 24.22 23.85
CA GLN A 611 -11.19 24.80 24.35
C GLN A 611 -11.06 25.18 25.82
N LYS A 612 -10.51 24.29 26.66
CA LYS A 612 -10.31 24.57 28.08
C LYS A 612 -9.33 25.73 28.32
N LYS A 613 -8.25 25.80 27.54
CA LYS A 613 -7.28 26.90 27.60
C LYS A 613 -7.94 28.24 27.26
N LEU A 614 -8.81 28.27 26.24
CA LEU A 614 -9.53 29.48 25.86
C LEU A 614 -10.57 29.89 26.91
N GLU A 615 -11.31 28.94 27.47
CA GLU A 615 -12.27 29.20 28.56
C GLU A 615 -11.58 29.82 29.79
N LEU A 616 -10.41 29.30 30.16
CA LEU A 616 -9.61 29.86 31.26
C LEU A 616 -9.09 31.27 30.92
N ARG A 617 -8.70 31.51 29.67
CA ARG A 617 -8.24 32.82 29.21
C ARG A 617 -9.38 33.85 29.22
N GLU A 618 -10.57 33.48 28.75
CA GLU A 618 -11.75 34.35 28.78
C GLU A 618 -12.13 34.72 30.21
N LYS A 619 -12.10 33.75 31.15
CA LYS A 619 -12.34 34.04 32.57
C LYS A 619 -11.31 35.00 33.16
N ALA A 620 -10.04 34.86 32.78
CA ALA A 620 -9.00 35.77 33.23
C ALA A 620 -9.20 37.20 32.68
N ILE A 621 -9.52 37.32 31.38
CA ILE A 621 -9.82 38.62 30.75
C ILE A 621 -11.05 39.27 31.38
N ALA A 622 -12.11 38.51 31.64
CA ALA A 622 -13.32 39.02 32.28
C ALA A 622 -13.04 39.51 33.71
N ALA A 623 -12.22 38.77 34.47
CA ALA A 623 -11.81 39.18 35.81
C ALA A 623 -10.94 40.46 35.79
N GLU A 624 -10.06 40.61 34.81
CA GLU A 624 -9.24 41.81 34.63
C GLU A 624 -10.08 43.03 34.19
N ALA A 625 -11.02 42.83 33.26
CA ALA A 625 -11.95 43.87 32.84
C ALA A 625 -12.85 44.33 34.00
N ALA A 626 -13.33 43.40 34.85
CA ALA A 626 -14.11 43.74 36.04
C ALA A 626 -13.29 44.55 37.06
N LYS A 627 -12.01 44.21 37.26
CA LYS A 627 -11.11 45.03 38.09
C LYS A 627 -10.91 46.42 37.50
N LYS A 628 -10.73 46.52 36.18
CA LYS A 628 -10.54 47.79 35.49
C LYS A 628 -11.78 48.68 35.52
N ALA A 629 -12.98 48.10 35.62
CA ALA A 629 -14.23 48.84 35.75
C ALA A 629 -14.54 49.32 37.18
N GLN A 630 -13.76 48.87 38.18
CA GLN A 630 -13.85 49.34 39.57
C GLN A 630 -12.94 50.53 39.89
N TYR A 631 -12.07 50.90 38.94
CA TYR A 631 -11.29 52.13 38.92
C TYR A 631 -11.84 53.04 37.84
#